data_AF-A0A7W8ZTD2-F1
#
_entry.id   AF-A0A7W8ZTD2-F1
#
_cell.length_a   1.000
_cell.length_b   1.000
_cell.length_c   1.000
_cell.angle_alpha   90.00
_cell.angle_beta   90.00
_cell.angle_gamma   90.00
#
_symmetry.space_group_name_H-M   'P 1'
#
loop_
_entity.id
_entity.type
_entity.pdbx_description
1 polymer ?
#
loop_
_entity_poly.entity_id
_entity_poly.type
_entity_poly.pdbx_seq_one_letter_code
_entity_poly.pdbx_strand_id
1 'polypeptide(L)'
;MTVSPSSSARLADAGFGLIEIAVSMFLLALLAVAFLPFLVQGVRQSSANGTLATGTQLVNKEMENARAQTTCTGLTASTFTVLDPRGVTLQVARTVGGACPAAALSYPITVPVAVTVTRTDTGAVLASAKSLIFVAVK
;
A
#
# COMPACT_ATOMS: atom_id res chain seq x y z
N MET A 1 -23.86 -46.52 67.45
CA MET A 1 -22.98 -45.83 66.50
C MET A 1 -23.85 -45.40 65.32
N THR A 2 -24.33 -44.17 65.35
CA THR A 2 -25.40 -43.66 64.47
C THR A 2 -24.82 -43.18 63.14
N VAL A 3 -25.15 -43.87 62.06
CA VAL A 3 -24.94 -43.40 60.68
C VAL A 3 -25.98 -42.30 60.43
N SER A 4 -25.51 -41.08 60.16
CA SER A 4 -26.37 -39.95 59.78
C SER A 4 -26.55 -39.92 58.25
N PRO A 5 -27.78 -39.89 57.72
CA PRO A 5 -28.02 -39.90 56.29
C PRO A 5 -27.99 -38.49 55.68
N SER A 6 -27.30 -38.40 54.54
CA SER A 6 -27.57 -37.61 53.32
C SER A 6 -28.47 -36.36 53.39
N SER A 7 -27.99 -35.24 52.84
CA SER A 7 -28.76 -34.53 51.79
C SER A 7 -27.94 -33.45 51.07
N SER A 8 -27.69 -33.72 49.78
CA SER A 8 -27.81 -32.75 48.68
C SER A 8 -26.78 -31.64 48.54
N ALA A 9 -25.69 -31.99 47.86
CA ALA A 9 -25.02 -31.13 46.88
C ALA A 9 -25.99 -30.73 45.73
N ARG A 10 -27.02 -29.93 46.03
CA ARG A 10 -27.96 -29.38 45.04
C ARG A 10 -28.54 -28.06 45.56
N LEU A 11 -27.83 -26.96 45.38
CA LEU A 11 -28.40 -25.60 45.39
C LEU A 11 -27.33 -24.60 44.94
N ALA A 12 -26.91 -24.71 43.69
CA ALA A 12 -26.48 -23.57 42.87
C ALA A 12 -26.25 -24.01 41.41
N ASP A 13 -27.06 -24.94 40.90
CA ASP A 13 -27.32 -24.97 39.45
C ASP A 13 -28.32 -23.83 39.16
N ALA A 14 -27.91 -22.61 39.48
CA ALA A 14 -28.60 -21.41 39.05
C ALA A 14 -28.25 -21.27 37.57
N GLY A 15 -29.02 -21.96 36.71
CA GLY A 15 -28.90 -21.80 35.27
C GLY A 15 -28.94 -20.31 34.91
N PHE A 16 -28.13 -19.92 33.92
CA PHE A 16 -28.06 -18.55 33.42
C PHE A 16 -29.47 -17.97 33.25
N GLY A 17 -29.77 -16.92 34.00
CA GLY A 17 -31.06 -16.25 33.92
C GLY A 17 -31.25 -15.64 32.54
N LEU A 18 -32.49 -15.60 32.03
CA LEU A 18 -32.80 -14.93 30.75
C LEU A 18 -32.29 -13.47 30.72
N ILE A 19 -32.29 -12.81 31.89
CA ILE A 19 -31.75 -11.45 32.03
C ILE A 19 -30.22 -11.40 31.89
N GLU A 20 -29.49 -12.37 32.41
CA GLU A 20 -28.01 -12.41 32.32
C GLU A 20 -27.55 -12.67 30.89
N ILE A 21 -28.28 -13.53 30.16
CA ILE A 21 -28.08 -13.75 28.73
C ILE A 21 -28.35 -12.46 27.96
N ALA A 22 -29.47 -11.78 28.24
CA ALA A 22 -29.81 -10.52 27.59
C ALA A 22 -28.75 -9.43 27.85
N VAL A 23 -28.26 -9.31 29.08
CA VAL A 23 -27.21 -8.35 29.44
C VAL A 23 -25.89 -8.72 28.78
N SER A 24 -25.53 -9.99 28.72
CA SER A 24 -24.28 -10.45 28.09
C SER A 24 -24.29 -10.20 26.58
N MET A 25 -25.41 -10.45 25.89
CA MET A 25 -25.58 -10.11 24.47
C MET A 25 -25.56 -8.59 24.25
N PHE A 26 -26.14 -7.81 25.16
CA PHE A 26 -26.08 -6.35 25.12
C PHE A 26 -24.64 -5.82 25.28
N LEU A 27 -23.90 -6.32 26.27
CA LEU A 27 -22.49 -5.95 26.47
C LEU A 27 -21.63 -6.37 25.28
N LEU A 28 -21.86 -7.56 24.71
CA LEU A 28 -21.17 -8.00 23.51
C LEU A 28 -21.47 -7.10 22.29
N ALA A 29 -22.72 -6.67 22.13
CA ALA A 29 -23.12 -5.74 21.07
C ALA A 29 -22.44 -4.37 21.24
N LEU A 30 -22.37 -3.84 22.46
CA LEU A 30 -21.66 -2.59 22.76
C LEU A 30 -20.17 -2.71 22.43
N LEU A 31 -19.54 -3.82 22.80
CA LEU A 31 -18.13 -4.08 22.46
C LEU A 31 -17.92 -4.17 20.95
N ALA A 32 -18.79 -4.89 20.24
CA ALA A 32 -18.70 -5.00 18.79
C ALA A 32 -18.79 -3.63 18.11
N VAL A 33 -19.74 -2.78 18.53
CA VAL A 33 -19.89 -1.41 18.01
C VAL A 33 -18.69 -0.53 18.37
N ALA A 34 -18.13 -0.68 19.57
CA ALA A 34 -16.95 0.06 20.00
C ALA A 34 -15.70 -0.24 19.14
N PHE A 35 -15.60 -1.44 18.55
CA PHE A 35 -14.47 -1.81 17.70
C PHE A 35 -14.60 -1.42 16.22
N LEU A 36 -15.81 -1.11 15.75
CA LEU A 36 -16.03 -0.66 14.36
C LEU A 36 -15.11 0.46 13.87
N PRO A 37 -14.87 1.57 14.61
CA PRO A 37 -13.98 2.63 14.15
C PRO A 37 -12.55 2.14 13.91
N PHE A 38 -12.05 1.22 14.74
CA PHE A 38 -10.71 0.65 14.58
C PHE A 38 -10.62 -0.21 13.32
N LEU A 39 -11.66 -0.98 13.01
CA LEU A 39 -11.71 -1.76 11.78
C LEU A 39 -11.70 -0.85 10.54
N VAL A 40 -12.49 0.23 10.56
CA VAL A 40 -12.51 1.21 9.46
C VAL A 40 -11.14 1.88 9.29
N GLN A 41 -10.47 2.25 10.38
CA GLN A 41 -9.12 2.81 10.34
C GLN A 41 -8.11 1.81 9.77
N GLY A 42 -8.16 0.55 10.20
CA GLY A 42 -7.27 -0.51 9.70
C GLY A 42 -7.41 -0.75 8.20
N VAL A 43 -8.65 -0.78 7.68
CA VAL A 43 -8.92 -0.92 6.24
C VAL A 43 -8.40 0.29 5.46
N ARG A 44 -8.66 1.51 5.95
CA ARG A 44 -8.16 2.75 5.31
C ARG A 44 -6.64 2.79 5.25
N GLN A 45 -5.97 2.43 6.35
CA GLN A 45 -4.52 2.38 6.39
C GLN A 45 -3.95 1.34 5.42
N SER A 46 -4.57 0.16 5.36
CA SER A 46 -4.18 -0.90 4.43
C SER A 46 -4.34 -0.46 2.97
N SER A 47 -5.42 0.26 2.66
CA SER A 47 -5.64 0.85 1.34
C SER A 47 -4.55 1.87 0.98
N ALA A 48 -4.24 2.80 1.89
CA ALA A 48 -3.20 3.80 1.69
C ALA A 48 -1.81 3.17 1.47
N ASN A 49 -1.45 2.17 2.29
CA ASN A 49 -0.21 1.41 2.12
C ASN A 49 -0.18 0.65 0.79
N GLY A 50 -1.33 0.11 0.35
CA GLY A 50 -1.48 -0.55 -0.94
C GLY A 50 -1.19 0.38 -2.11
N THR A 51 -1.76 1.58 -2.11
CA THR A 51 -1.50 2.59 -3.15
C THR A 51 -0.04 3.08 -3.12
N LEU A 52 0.56 3.23 -1.93
CA LEU A 52 1.99 3.55 -1.80
C LEU A 52 2.87 2.46 -2.44
N ALA A 53 2.58 1.18 -2.15
CA ALA A 53 3.29 0.06 -2.73
C ALA A 53 3.15 0.02 -4.27
N THR A 54 1.95 0.27 -4.81
CA THR A 54 1.73 0.43 -6.25
C THR A 54 2.63 1.53 -6.81
N GLY A 55 2.71 2.69 -6.14
CA GLY A 55 3.60 3.78 -6.54
C GLY A 55 5.07 3.38 -6.63
N THR A 56 5.59 2.67 -5.64
CA THR A 56 6.97 2.16 -5.66
C THR A 56 7.19 1.15 -6.80
N GLN A 57 6.23 0.25 -7.04
CA GLN A 57 6.33 -0.72 -8.14
C GLN A 57 6.34 -0.03 -9.51
N LEU A 58 5.53 1.01 -9.70
CA LEU A 58 5.50 1.81 -10.92
C LEU A 58 6.82 2.55 -11.14
N VAL A 59 7.38 3.17 -10.09
CA VAL A 59 8.72 3.80 -10.17
C VAL A 59 9.77 2.77 -10.61
N ASN A 60 9.82 1.61 -9.96
CA ASN A 60 10.79 0.57 -10.30
C ASN A 60 10.62 0.05 -11.72
N LYS A 61 9.37 -0.19 -12.16
CA LYS A 61 9.06 -0.64 -13.52
C LYS A 61 9.53 0.38 -14.56
N GLU A 62 9.27 1.65 -14.33
CA GLU A 62 9.67 2.71 -15.27
C GLU A 62 11.18 2.99 -15.24
N MET A 63 11.82 2.89 -14.08
CA MET A 63 13.28 2.95 -13.99
C MET A 63 13.93 1.79 -14.75
N GLU A 64 13.38 0.58 -14.66
CA GLU A 64 13.91 -0.57 -15.40
C GLU A 64 13.66 -0.44 -16.91
N ASN A 65 12.48 0.06 -17.31
CA ASN A 65 12.23 0.38 -18.72
C ASN A 65 13.22 1.42 -19.26
N ALA A 66 13.59 2.43 -18.46
CA ALA A 66 14.61 3.39 -18.82
C ALA A 66 15.99 2.74 -18.94
N ARG A 67 16.37 1.87 -18.00
CA ARG A 67 17.66 1.15 -17.99
C ARG A 67 17.79 0.16 -19.15
N ALA A 68 16.68 -0.39 -19.63
CA ALA A 68 16.65 -1.25 -20.80
C ALA A 68 16.97 -0.50 -22.11
N GLN A 69 16.93 0.84 -22.11
CA GLN A 69 17.33 1.63 -23.26
C GLN A 69 18.85 1.71 -23.33
N THR A 70 19.44 1.13 -24.37
CA THR A 70 20.89 1.18 -24.62
C THR A 70 21.30 2.39 -25.45
N THR A 71 20.33 3.07 -26.08
CA THR A 71 20.56 4.23 -26.96
C THR A 71 19.66 5.39 -26.56
N CYS A 72 20.16 6.59 -26.85
CA CYS A 72 19.48 7.82 -26.47
C CYS A 72 18.17 8.10 -27.20
N THR A 73 17.96 7.51 -28.38
CA THR A 73 16.69 7.60 -29.12
C THR A 73 15.51 6.98 -28.36
N GLY A 74 15.75 5.93 -27.57
CA GLY A 74 14.72 5.29 -26.75
C GLY A 74 14.56 5.93 -25.36
N LEU A 75 15.55 6.71 -24.92
CA LEU A 75 15.57 7.34 -23.61
C LEU A 75 14.94 8.73 -23.66
N THR A 76 13.62 8.78 -23.70
CA THR A 76 12.84 10.03 -23.76
C THR A 76 12.07 10.29 -22.48
N ALA A 77 11.73 11.57 -22.25
CA ALA A 77 10.79 11.92 -21.20
C ALA A 77 9.41 11.33 -21.54
N SER A 78 8.71 10.86 -20.52
CA SER A 78 7.41 10.20 -20.66
C SER A 78 6.51 10.57 -19.50
N THR A 79 5.21 10.68 -19.76
CA THR A 79 4.21 10.88 -18.70
C THR A 79 2.94 10.14 -19.08
N PHE A 80 2.42 9.35 -18.14
CA PHE A 80 1.18 8.61 -18.31
C PHE A 80 0.47 8.42 -16.96
N THR A 81 -0.74 7.89 -16.99
CA THR A 81 -1.53 7.65 -15.79
C THR A 81 -1.92 6.17 -15.67
N VAL A 82 -2.06 5.71 -14.43
CA VAL A 82 -2.49 4.35 -14.08
C VAL A 82 -3.55 4.44 -12.99
N LEU A 83 -4.66 3.73 -13.16
CA LEU A 83 -5.69 3.61 -12.13
C LEU A 83 -5.28 2.50 -11.15
N ASP A 84 -5.04 2.87 -9.89
CA ASP A 84 -4.82 1.90 -8.81
C ASP A 84 -6.15 1.20 -8.47
N PRO A 85 -6.16 -0.11 -8.12
CA PRO A 85 -7.39 -0.85 -7.81
C PRO A 85 -8.23 -0.27 -6.67
N ARG A 86 -7.67 0.64 -5.86
CA ARG A 86 -8.39 1.34 -4.79
C ARG A 86 -9.04 2.66 -5.28
N GLY A 87 -9.08 2.88 -6.59
CA GLY A 87 -9.76 4.01 -7.23
C GLY A 87 -8.94 5.30 -7.28
N VAL A 88 -7.63 5.24 -7.03
CA VAL A 88 -6.74 6.42 -7.04
C VAL A 88 -5.99 6.45 -8.37
N THR A 89 -6.08 7.56 -9.11
CA THR A 89 -5.28 7.75 -10.32
C THR A 89 -3.87 8.22 -9.96
N LEU A 90 -2.89 7.48 -10.44
CA LEU A 90 -1.47 7.75 -10.26
C LEU A 90 -0.89 8.25 -11.58
N GLN A 91 -0.22 9.40 -11.55
CA GLN A 91 0.55 9.92 -12.66
C GLN A 91 2.01 9.48 -12.49
N VAL A 92 2.55 8.84 -13.52
CA VAL A 92 3.95 8.45 -13.60
C VAL A 92 4.64 9.39 -14.56
N ALA A 93 5.69 10.06 -14.11
CA ALA A 93 6.47 10.99 -14.91
C ALA A 93 7.94 10.59 -14.89
N ARG A 94 8.48 10.31 -16.08
CA ARG A 94 9.91 10.15 -16.32
C ARG A 94 10.46 11.43 -16.93
N THR A 95 11.50 11.97 -16.32
CA THR A 95 12.29 13.06 -16.89
C THR A 95 13.70 12.57 -17.20
N VAL A 96 14.23 13.07 -18.31
CA VAL A 96 15.60 12.80 -18.76
C VAL A 96 16.31 14.14 -18.71
N GLY A 97 17.32 14.23 -17.84
CA GLY A 97 18.11 15.42 -17.64
C GLY A 97 19.32 15.43 -18.58
N GLY A 98 19.70 16.62 -19.04
CA GLY A 98 20.86 16.80 -19.92
C GLY A 98 20.57 16.41 -21.37
N ALA A 99 21.57 16.62 -22.23
CA ALA A 99 21.51 16.25 -23.62
C ALA A 99 22.04 14.82 -23.81
N CYS A 100 21.30 14.05 -24.59
CA CYS A 100 21.84 12.84 -25.19
C CYS A 100 23.04 13.20 -26.08
N PRO A 101 24.09 12.35 -26.13
CA PRO A 101 25.25 12.66 -26.95
C PRO A 101 24.80 12.76 -28.41
N ALA A 102 25.17 13.86 -29.08
CA ALA A 102 25.02 13.93 -30.52
C ALA A 102 25.86 12.79 -31.14
N ALA A 103 25.44 12.25 -32.28
CA ALA A 103 26.15 11.16 -32.97
C ALA A 103 27.65 11.46 -33.27
N ALA A 104 28.07 12.73 -33.16
CA ALA A 104 29.45 13.16 -33.26
C ALA A 104 30.33 12.82 -32.03
N LEU A 105 29.75 12.45 -30.89
CA LEU A 105 30.49 12.01 -29.71
C LEU A 105 30.74 10.50 -29.83
N SER A 106 32.00 10.13 -30.02
CA SER A 106 32.45 8.74 -30.25
C SER A 106 32.65 7.92 -28.97
N TYR A 107 32.23 8.43 -27.80
CA TYR A 107 32.34 7.74 -26.52
C TYR A 107 30.99 7.64 -25.77
N PRO A 108 30.73 6.52 -25.07
CA PRO A 108 29.53 6.37 -24.26
C PRO A 108 29.46 7.39 -23.11
N ILE A 109 28.24 7.81 -22.76
CA ILE A 109 28.01 8.73 -21.63
C ILE A 109 26.94 8.16 -20.69
N THR A 110 26.79 8.79 -19.52
CA THR A 110 25.66 8.56 -18.63
C THR A 110 24.69 9.74 -18.67
N VAL A 111 23.40 9.46 -18.76
CA VAL A 111 22.33 10.46 -18.78
C VAL A 111 21.54 10.36 -17.47
N PRO A 112 21.34 11.46 -16.73
CA PRO A 112 20.51 11.45 -15.53
C PRO A 112 19.05 11.27 -15.88
N VAL A 113 18.38 10.35 -15.18
CA VAL A 113 16.95 10.08 -15.32
C VAL A 113 16.30 10.11 -13.95
N ALA A 114 15.13 10.73 -13.88
CA ALA A 114 14.29 10.71 -12.70
C ALA A 114 12.91 10.17 -13.05
N VAL A 115 12.36 9.32 -12.19
CA VAL A 115 10.97 8.85 -12.28
C VAL A 115 10.26 9.24 -11.01
N THR A 116 9.07 9.82 -11.13
CA THR A 116 8.23 10.24 -10.00
C THR A 116 6.81 9.73 -10.22
N VAL A 117 6.20 9.22 -9.15
CA VAL A 117 4.79 8.85 -9.14
C VAL A 117 4.04 9.77 -8.19
N THR A 118 3.05 10.47 -8.72
CA THR A 118 2.20 11.40 -7.99
C THR A 118 0.75 10.94 -8.01
N ARG A 119 0.05 11.17 -6.91
CA ARG A 119 -1.41 11.11 -6.88
C ARG A 119 -1.98 12.32 -7.61
N THR A 120 -2.90 12.11 -8.54
CA THR A 120 -3.50 13.21 -9.29
C THR A 120 -4.55 13.97 -8.49
N ASP A 121 -5.17 13.33 -7.49
CA ASP A 121 -6.23 13.91 -6.67
C ASP A 121 -5.70 14.82 -5.55
N THR A 122 -4.55 14.48 -4.97
CA THR A 122 -3.93 15.25 -3.88
C THR A 122 -2.64 15.98 -4.28
N GLY A 123 -2.04 15.63 -5.42
CA GLY A 123 -0.70 16.09 -5.80
C GLY A 123 0.44 15.47 -5.00
N ALA A 124 0.14 14.54 -4.06
CA ALA A 124 1.15 13.93 -3.22
C ALA A 124 2.09 13.02 -4.02
N VAL A 125 3.40 13.24 -3.89
CA VAL A 125 4.42 12.32 -4.42
C VAL A 125 4.43 11.07 -3.54
N LEU A 126 4.15 9.92 -4.13
CA LEU A 126 4.16 8.63 -3.42
C LEU A 126 5.55 8.00 -3.44
N ALA A 127 6.24 8.09 -4.58
CA ALA A 127 7.55 7.51 -4.77
C ALA A 127 8.33 8.29 -5.83
N SER A 128 9.65 8.32 -5.69
CA SER A 128 10.56 8.89 -6.67
C SER A 128 11.89 8.14 -6.66
N ALA A 129 12.50 8.00 -7.82
CA ALA A 129 13.84 7.46 -7.99
C ALA A 129 14.63 8.30 -8.99
N LYS A 130 15.94 8.39 -8.77
CA LYS A 130 16.88 9.06 -9.67
C LYS A 130 18.05 8.14 -9.92
N SER A 131 18.53 8.08 -11.15
CA SER A 131 19.70 7.29 -11.51
C SER A 131 20.43 7.89 -12.71
N LEU A 132 21.67 7.44 -12.92
CA LEU A 132 22.44 7.69 -14.12
C LEU A 132 22.35 6.45 -15.01
N ILE A 133 21.90 6.63 -16.24
CA ILE A 133 21.74 5.54 -17.21
C ILE A 133 22.85 5.64 -18.24
N PHE A 134 23.62 4.56 -18.38
CA PHE A 134 24.65 4.43 -19.40
C PHE A 134 24.02 4.27 -20.77
N VAL A 135 24.43 5.10 -21.73
CA VAL A 135 23.97 5.04 -23.12
C VAL A 135 25.17 4.86 -24.04
N ALA A 136 25.07 3.89 -24.94
CA ALA A 136 26.06 3.66 -25.98
C ALA A 136 25.88 4.65 -27.13
N VAL A 137 26.98 4.94 -27.83
CA VAL A 137 26.96 5.69 -29.09
C VAL A 137 26.37 4.78 -30.16
N LYS A 138 25.41 5.29 -30.93
CA LYS A 138 24.88 4.60 -32.12
C LYS A 138 25.28 5.36 -33.37
#